data_AF-A0A948BKL0-F1
#
_entry.id   AF-A0A948BKL0-F1
#
_cell.length_a   1.000
_cell.length_b   1.000
_cell.length_c   1.000
_cell.angle_alpha   90.00
_cell.angle_beta   90.00
_cell.angle_gamma   90.00
#
_symmetry.space_group_name_H-M   'P 1'
#
loop_
_entity.id
_entity.type
_entity.pdbx_description
1 polymer ?
#
loop_
_entity_poly.entity_id
_entity_poly.type
_entity_poly.pdbx_seq_one_letter_code
_entity_poly.pdbx_strand_id
1 'polypeptide(L)'
;MSDNKIVEYQIYNLAEQKDENDKVSTDRTVKSKSRQSFRLPAKDLSPPPVIAMIDGISYEVIDIGSKGLGLAVDNPGVFKVGEKHSVTLVLNDLEMSMQGQVMHVSRDISGNIICGFELGDMDKESEQKLHTYLLEQRGEIFSAK
;
A
#
# COMPACT_ATOMS: atom_id res chain seq x y z
N MET A 1 25.97 -5.03 -19.62
CA MET A 1 26.17 -5.04 -18.15
C MET A 1 25.38 -3.84 -17.65
N SER A 2 24.22 -4.09 -17.05
CA SER A 2 23.25 -3.03 -16.72
C SER A 2 23.23 -2.88 -15.21
N ASP A 3 23.76 -1.76 -14.73
CA ASP A 3 23.84 -1.43 -13.32
C ASP A 3 22.44 -1.29 -12.71
N ASN A 4 22.14 -2.16 -11.75
CA ASN A 4 20.96 -2.04 -10.90
C ASN A 4 21.15 -0.86 -9.95
N LYS A 5 20.68 0.33 -10.36
CA LYS A 5 20.54 1.47 -9.46
C LYS A 5 19.38 1.21 -8.52
N ILE A 6 19.70 0.90 -7.27
CA ILE A 6 18.75 0.90 -6.15
C ILE A 6 18.25 2.34 -6.00
N VAL A 7 16.96 2.55 -6.27
CA VAL A 7 16.32 3.87 -6.11
C VAL A 7 15.90 4.00 -4.65
N GLU A 8 16.56 4.90 -3.93
CA GLU A 8 16.19 5.28 -2.56
C GLU A 8 14.90 6.11 -2.58
N TYR A 9 13.88 5.65 -1.85
CA TYR A 9 12.63 6.39 -1.66
C TYR A 9 12.79 7.38 -0.51
N GLN A 10 12.62 8.67 -0.79
CA GLN A 10 12.58 9.72 0.24
C GLN A 10 11.18 9.80 0.86
N ILE A 11 11.07 9.40 2.13
CA ILE A 11 9.86 9.56 2.95
C ILE A 11 9.92 10.97 3.57
N TYR A 12 9.01 11.85 3.17
CA TYR A 12 8.87 13.17 3.80
C TYR A 12 8.02 13.03 5.07
N ASN A 13 8.66 13.08 6.24
CA ASN A 13 7.98 13.30 7.51
C ASN A 13 7.77 14.81 7.71
N LEU A 14 6.52 15.26 7.67
CA LEU A 14 6.12 16.62 8.03
C LEU A 14 5.47 16.60 9.42
N ALA A 15 6.29 16.72 10.47
CA ALA A 15 5.96 17.05 11.87
C ALA A 15 7.31 17.01 12.64
N GLU A 16 7.77 17.96 13.46
CA GLU A 16 7.20 19.11 14.17
C GLU A 16 8.31 20.16 14.41
N GLN A 17 7.95 21.45 14.52
CA GLN A 17 8.84 22.46 15.09
C GLN A 17 8.93 22.28 16.60
N LYS A 18 10.15 22.23 17.17
CA LYS A 18 10.48 22.68 18.54
C LYS A 18 11.98 22.85 18.76
N ASP A 19 12.28 23.76 19.69
CA ASP A 19 13.47 24.59 19.85
C ASP A 19 14.85 23.95 20.13
N GLU A 20 15.83 24.81 19.89
CA GLU A 20 17.28 24.84 20.17
C GLU A 20 17.78 24.15 21.46
N ASN A 21 18.61 23.10 21.32
CA ASN A 21 20.01 23.08 21.77
C ASN A 21 20.67 21.69 21.60
N ASP A 22 21.79 21.69 20.86
CA ASP A 22 23.01 20.91 21.06
C ASP A 22 22.93 19.36 21.24
N LYS A 23 23.08 18.65 20.11
CA LYS A 23 24.20 17.72 19.82
C LYS A 23 23.81 16.75 18.70
N VAL A 24 24.50 16.93 17.57
CA VAL A 24 24.40 16.09 16.37
C VAL A 24 24.85 14.66 16.73
N SER A 25 23.89 13.78 16.95
CA SER A 25 24.09 12.33 16.79
C SER A 25 23.63 11.95 15.38
N THR A 26 24.60 11.85 14.48
CA THR A 26 24.42 11.23 13.16
C THR A 26 24.33 9.73 13.34
N ASP A 27 23.18 9.24 13.80
CA ASP A 27 22.77 7.86 13.57
C ASP A 27 21.27 7.84 13.26
N ARG A 28 20.92 8.42 12.11
CA ARG A 28 19.63 8.15 11.48
C ARG A 28 19.80 6.87 10.69
N THR A 29 19.71 5.74 11.39
CA THR A 29 19.44 4.47 10.74
C THR A 29 18.08 4.62 10.07
N VAL A 30 18.07 4.95 8.76
CA VAL A 30 16.87 4.86 7.94
C VAL A 30 16.50 3.39 7.94
N LYS A 31 15.62 2.97 8.85
CA LYS A 31 15.00 1.66 8.79
C LYS A 31 14.22 1.63 7.49
N SER A 32 14.83 1.11 6.44
CA SER A 32 14.11 0.75 5.23
C SER A 32 13.08 -0.30 5.65
N LYS A 33 11.81 0.12 5.73
CA LYS A 33 10.71 -0.83 5.91
C LYS A 33 10.64 -1.64 4.62
N SER A 34 11.36 -2.76 4.58
CA SER A 34 11.22 -3.74 3.52
C SER A 34 9.82 -4.34 3.61
N ARG A 35 9.23 -4.62 2.45
CA ARG A 35 7.92 -5.26 2.37
C ARG A 35 8.03 -6.64 3.02
N GLN A 36 7.18 -6.93 4.00
CA GLN A 36 7.15 -8.24 4.66
C GLN A 36 6.36 -9.29 3.88
N SER A 37 5.61 -8.86 2.85
CA SER A 37 4.82 -9.74 1.99
C SER A 37 4.95 -9.35 0.52
N PHE A 38 4.84 -10.36 -0.34
CA PHE A 38 4.70 -10.17 -1.78
C PHE A 38 3.40 -9.41 -2.10
N ARG A 39 3.42 -8.59 -3.16
CA ARG A 39 2.25 -7.86 -3.66
C ARG A 39 2.07 -8.15 -5.13
N LEU A 40 0.81 -8.29 -5.55
CA LEU A 40 0.42 -8.44 -6.94
C LEU A 40 0.02 -7.08 -7.51
N PRO A 41 0.50 -6.70 -8.72
CA PRO A 41 -0.02 -5.52 -9.42
C PRO A 41 -1.49 -5.76 -9.80
N ALA A 42 -2.37 -4.83 -9.46
CA ALA A 42 -3.80 -5.00 -9.67
C ALA A 42 -4.18 -5.16 -11.15
N LYS A 43 -3.42 -4.51 -12.04
CA LYS A 43 -3.58 -4.61 -13.51
C LYS A 43 -3.32 -6.01 -14.08
N ASP A 44 -2.58 -6.84 -13.36
CA ASP A 44 -2.21 -8.20 -13.79
C ASP A 44 -3.18 -9.25 -13.21
N LEU A 45 -4.17 -8.82 -12.41
CA LEU A 45 -5.20 -9.69 -11.85
C LEU A 45 -6.32 -9.92 -12.86
N SER A 46 -6.89 -11.13 -12.84
CA SER A 46 -8.00 -11.52 -13.69
C SER A 46 -9.22 -10.60 -13.47
N PRO A 47 -9.91 -10.13 -14.53
CA PRO A 47 -11.10 -9.29 -14.38
C PRO A 47 -12.21 -9.97 -13.56
N PRO A 48 -13.02 -9.20 -12.81
CA PRO A 48 -13.07 -7.73 -12.72
C PRO A 48 -11.92 -7.10 -11.90
N PRO A 49 -11.65 -5.79 -12.08
CA PRO A 49 -10.59 -5.10 -11.36
C PRO A 49 -10.84 -5.07 -9.85
N VAL A 50 -9.76 -5.09 -9.07
CA VAL A 50 -9.81 -4.89 -7.62
C VAL A 50 -10.19 -3.45 -7.31
N ILE A 51 -11.27 -3.26 -6.55
CA ILE A 51 -11.77 -1.95 -6.15
C ILE A 51 -11.58 -1.78 -4.65
N ALA A 52 -11.02 -0.65 -4.23
CA ALA A 52 -10.97 -0.26 -2.83
C ALA A 52 -11.85 0.98 -2.61
N MET A 53 -12.80 0.87 -1.67
CA MET A 53 -13.54 2.01 -1.16
C MET A 53 -12.95 2.44 0.17
N ILE A 54 -12.52 3.71 0.26
CA ILE A 54 -11.99 4.31 1.49
C ILE A 54 -13.00 5.35 1.95
N ASP A 55 -13.58 5.15 3.14
CA ASP A 55 -14.65 5.99 3.69
C ASP A 55 -15.80 6.24 2.70
N GLY A 56 -16.14 5.23 1.90
CA GLY A 56 -17.21 5.27 0.89
C GLY A 56 -16.82 5.85 -0.47
N ILE A 57 -15.58 6.29 -0.65
CA ILE A 57 -15.06 6.81 -1.93
C ILE A 57 -14.26 5.71 -2.63
N SER A 58 -14.54 5.46 -3.90
CA SER A 58 -13.82 4.47 -4.70
C SER A 58 -12.47 5.00 -5.17
N TYR A 59 -11.42 4.17 -5.04
CA TYR A 59 -10.07 4.45 -5.51
C TYR A 59 -9.55 3.31 -6.39
N GLU A 60 -8.69 3.67 -7.34
CA GLU A 60 -7.96 2.70 -8.16
C GLU A 60 -6.86 2.04 -7.32
N VAL A 61 -6.88 0.71 -7.28
CA VAL A 61 -5.84 -0.09 -6.62
C VAL A 61 -4.69 -0.33 -7.59
N ILE A 62 -3.46 -0.04 -7.17
CA ILE A 62 -2.25 -0.24 -7.96
C ILE A 62 -1.62 -1.60 -7.66
N ASP A 63 -1.49 -1.93 -6.37
CA ASP A 63 -1.00 -3.22 -5.92
C ASP A 63 -1.75 -3.67 -4.66
N ILE A 64 -1.78 -4.99 -4.46
CA ILE A 64 -2.42 -5.60 -3.29
C ILE A 64 -1.59 -6.76 -2.77
N GLY A 65 -1.53 -6.89 -1.45
CA GLY A 65 -0.99 -8.05 -0.74
C GLY A 65 -1.83 -8.38 0.48
N SER A 66 -1.45 -9.45 1.19
CA SER A 66 -2.24 -9.98 2.31
C SER A 66 -2.34 -9.05 3.52
N LYS A 67 -1.51 -8.01 3.60
CA LYS A 67 -1.45 -7.06 4.72
C LYS A 67 -1.54 -5.60 4.30
N GLY A 68 -1.75 -5.32 3.02
CA GLY A 68 -1.73 -3.94 2.55
C GLY A 68 -2.05 -3.80 1.07
N LEU A 69 -2.41 -2.59 0.70
CA LEU A 69 -2.70 -2.22 -0.68
C LEU A 69 -2.04 -0.87 -1.01
N GLY A 70 -1.87 -0.60 -2.30
CA GLY A 70 -1.44 0.68 -2.83
C GLY A 70 -2.57 1.29 -3.65
N LEU A 71 -2.84 2.58 -3.46
CA LEU A 71 -3.86 3.33 -4.19
C LEU A 71 -3.23 4.43 -5.04
N ALA A 72 -3.79 4.67 -6.21
CA ALA A 72 -3.58 5.92 -6.94
C ALA A 72 -4.53 6.98 -6.36
N VAL A 73 -4.01 8.19 -6.13
CA VAL A 73 -4.81 9.33 -5.66
C VAL A 73 -4.48 10.58 -6.45
N ASP A 74 -5.47 11.46 -6.63
CA ASP A 74 -5.31 12.67 -7.42
C ASP A 74 -4.61 13.81 -6.66
N ASN A 75 -4.64 13.77 -5.32
CA ASN A 75 -4.19 14.88 -4.47
C ASN A 75 -3.46 14.35 -3.22
N PRO A 76 -2.28 14.90 -2.86
CA PRO A 76 -1.48 14.39 -1.75
C PRO A 76 -2.05 14.72 -0.38
N GLY A 77 -3.04 15.61 -0.29
CA GLY A 77 -3.73 15.97 0.94
C GLY A 77 -4.95 15.11 1.27
N VAL A 78 -5.28 14.11 0.44
CA VAL A 78 -6.44 13.22 0.69
C VAL A 78 -6.22 12.34 1.91
N PHE A 79 -4.98 11.90 2.14
CA PHE A 79 -4.62 10.99 3.22
C PHE A 79 -3.39 11.48 3.96
N LYS A 80 -3.37 11.34 5.29
CA LYS A 80 -2.19 11.64 6.10
C LYS A 80 -1.62 10.37 6.72
N VAL A 81 -0.30 10.25 6.71
CA VAL A 81 0.40 9.11 7.32
C VAL A 81 -0.01 8.93 8.78
N GLY A 82 -0.36 7.71 9.14
CA GLY A 82 -0.82 7.30 10.46
C GLY A 82 -2.34 7.34 10.65
N GLU A 83 -3.09 8.00 9.75
CA GLU A 83 -4.55 8.02 9.82
C GLU A 83 -5.15 6.64 9.52
N LYS A 84 -6.29 6.38 10.16
CA LYS A 84 -7.06 5.14 10.04
C LYS A 84 -8.38 5.45 9.33
N HIS A 85 -8.71 4.61 8.36
CA HIS A 85 -9.91 4.76 7.53
C HIS A 85 -10.68 3.44 7.48
N SER A 86 -11.98 3.53 7.21
CA SER A 86 -12.76 2.37 6.84
C SER A 86 -12.39 1.97 5.42
N VAL A 87 -12.07 0.70 5.22
CA VAL A 87 -11.71 0.15 3.91
C VAL A 87 -12.66 -0.98 3.56
N THR A 88 -13.34 -0.85 2.42
CA THR A 88 -14.07 -1.95 1.80
C THR A 88 -13.32 -2.37 0.55
N LEU A 89 -12.91 -3.63 0.49
CA LEU A 89 -12.22 -4.22 -0.64
C LEU A 89 -13.18 -5.13 -1.39
N VAL A 90 -13.31 -4.90 -2.69
CA VAL A 90 -14.12 -5.71 -3.60
C VAL A 90 -13.21 -6.47 -4.55
N LEU A 91 -13.26 -7.80 -4.47
CA LEU A 91 -12.48 -8.75 -5.26
C LEU A 91 -13.45 -9.75 -5.91
N ASN A 92 -13.68 -9.65 -7.22
CA ASN A 92 -14.70 -10.48 -7.89
C ASN A 92 -16.07 -10.36 -7.17
N ASP A 93 -16.61 -11.47 -6.67
CA ASP A 93 -17.86 -11.54 -5.90
C ASP A 93 -17.67 -11.40 -4.38
N LEU A 94 -16.45 -11.09 -3.93
CA LEU A 94 -16.11 -10.96 -2.53
C LEU A 94 -16.01 -9.49 -2.12
N GLU A 95 -16.78 -9.13 -1.09
CA GLU A 95 -16.69 -7.86 -0.40
C GLU A 95 -16.20 -8.09 1.04
N MET A 96 -15.16 -7.37 1.44
CA MET A 96 -14.61 -7.43 2.79
C MET A 96 -14.47 -6.01 3.34
N SER A 97 -14.88 -5.81 4.59
CA SER A 97 -14.72 -4.54 5.28
C SER A 97 -13.70 -4.68 6.40
N MET A 98 -12.80 -3.71 6.52
CA MET A 98 -11.69 -3.72 7.47
C MET A 98 -11.24 -2.29 7.79
N GLN A 99 -10.29 -2.14 8.72
CA GLN A 99 -9.60 -0.88 8.94
C GLN A 99 -8.33 -0.82 8.08
N GLY A 100 -8.02 0.34 7.53
CA GLY A 100 -6.74 0.60 6.87
C GLY A 100 -6.00 1.74 7.55
N GLN A 101 -4.69 1.59 7.77
CA GLN A 101 -3.82 2.68 8.22
C GLN A 101 -2.94 3.18 7.07
N VAL A 102 -2.87 4.51 6.89
CA VAL A 102 -1.99 5.13 5.89
C VAL A 102 -0.54 4.98 6.33
N MET A 103 0.27 4.27 5.56
CA MET A 103 1.67 3.98 5.89
C MET A 103 2.65 4.93 5.20
N HIS A 104 2.34 5.35 3.98
CA HIS A 104 3.11 6.36 3.26
C HIS A 104 2.26 7.03 2.18
N VAL A 105 2.64 8.25 1.84
CA VAL A 105 2.16 9.00 0.67
C VAL A 105 3.40 9.45 -0.10
N SER A 106 3.49 9.10 -1.38
CA SER A 106 4.67 9.33 -2.20
C SER A 106 4.30 9.59 -3.66
N ARG A 107 5.22 10.14 -4.44
CA ARG A 107 5.08 10.20 -5.90
C ARG A 107 5.78 9.02 -6.56
N ASP A 108 5.19 8.47 -7.61
CA ASP A 108 5.85 7.49 -8.47
C ASP A 108 6.80 8.17 -9.48
N ILE A 109 7.42 7.36 -10.33
CA ILE A 109 8.35 7.83 -11.37
C ILE A 109 7.70 8.73 -12.43
N SER A 110 6.38 8.63 -12.58
CA SER A 110 5.56 9.42 -13.50
C SER A 110 4.99 10.68 -12.83
N GLY A 111 5.25 10.87 -11.54
CA GLY A 111 4.76 11.99 -10.75
C GLY A 111 3.37 11.79 -10.16
N ASN A 112 2.73 10.64 -10.39
CA ASN A 112 1.43 10.28 -9.83
C ASN A 112 1.56 10.07 -8.32
N ILE A 113 0.52 10.40 -7.57
CA ILE A 113 0.54 10.25 -6.12
C ILE A 113 0.00 8.87 -5.76
N ILE A 114 0.76 8.17 -4.93
CA ILE A 114 0.47 6.83 -4.44
C ILE A 114 0.37 6.85 -2.92
N CYS A 115 -0.66 6.20 -2.40
CA CYS A 115 -0.84 5.98 -0.97
C CYS A 115 -0.77 4.50 -0.65
N GLY A 116 0.10 4.12 0.28
CA GLY A 116 0.18 2.76 0.81
C GLY A 116 -0.65 2.62 2.07
N PHE A 117 -1.54 1.64 2.11
CA PHE A 117 -2.31 1.26 3.29
C PHE A 117 -1.81 -0.07 3.86
N GLU A 118 -1.75 -0.15 5.19
CA GLU A 118 -1.69 -1.41 5.94
C GLU A 118 -3.11 -1.79 6.36
N LEU A 119 -3.53 -3.01 6.04
CA LEU A 119 -4.86 -3.53 6.37
C LEU A 119 -4.82 -4.16 7.77
N GLY A 120 -5.74 -3.73 8.64
CA GLY A 120 -5.87 -4.18 10.02
C GLY A 120 -7.32 -4.51 10.37
N ASP A 121 -7.50 -5.13 11.54
CA ASP A 121 -8.82 -5.50 12.10
C ASP A 121 -9.69 -6.34 11.14
N MET A 122 -9.06 -7.10 10.24
CA MET A 122 -9.74 -8.02 9.34
C MET A 122 -10.13 -9.29 10.11
N ASP A 123 -11.37 -9.76 9.95
CA ASP A 123 -11.79 -11.02 10.53
C ASP A 123 -11.05 -12.20 9.86
N LYS A 124 -10.97 -13.34 10.55
CA LYS A 124 -10.21 -14.51 10.06
C LYS A 124 -10.73 -15.08 8.75
N GLU A 125 -12.04 -14.99 8.51
CA GLU A 125 -12.65 -15.50 7.29
C GLU A 125 -12.23 -14.62 6.10
N SER A 126 -12.31 -13.31 6.25
CA SER A 126 -11.83 -12.32 5.29
C SER A 126 -10.31 -12.45 5.05
N GLU A 127 -9.50 -12.62 6.09
CA GLU A 127 -8.05 -12.85 5.94
C GLU A 127 -7.76 -14.10 5.11
N GLN A 128 -8.47 -15.20 5.37
CA GLN A 128 -8.30 -16.45 4.66
C GLN A 128 -8.76 -16.32 3.20
N LYS A 129 -9.88 -15.65 2.93
CA LYS A 129 -10.38 -15.43 1.57
C LYS A 129 -9.43 -14.56 0.76
N LEU A 130 -8.95 -13.45 1.32
CA LEU A 130 -7.94 -12.61 0.67
C LEU A 130 -6.66 -13.39 0.38
N HIS A 131 -6.20 -14.21 1.34
CA HIS A 131 -5.01 -15.02 1.14
C HIS A 131 -5.18 -16.05 0.01
N THR A 132 -6.29 -16.78 -0.02
CA THR A 132 -6.61 -17.75 -1.08
C THR A 132 -6.68 -17.07 -2.44
N TYR A 133 -7.40 -15.95 -2.55
CA TYR A 133 -7.48 -15.17 -3.79
C TYR A 133 -6.10 -14.78 -4.31
N LEU A 134 -5.24 -14.22 -3.44
CA LEU A 134 -3.88 -13.82 -3.84
C LEU A 134 -3.02 -15.01 -4.27
N LEU A 135 -3.19 -16.18 -3.68
CA LEU A 135 -2.48 -17.40 -4.08
C LEU A 135 -2.94 -17.91 -5.45
N GLU A 136 -4.25 -17.92 -5.70
CA GLU A 136 -4.83 -18.32 -6.99
C GLU A 136 -4.35 -17.39 -8.11
N GLN A 137 -4.45 -16.08 -7.90
CA GLN A 137 -4.00 -15.07 -8.86
C GLN A 137 -2.50 -15.14 -9.11
N ARG A 138 -1.71 -15.39 -8.07
CA ARG A 138 -0.28 -15.66 -8.23
C ARG A 138 -0.06 -16.90 -9.11
N GLY A 139 -0.80 -17.97 -8.86
CA GLY A 139 -0.78 -19.19 -9.68
C GLY A 139 -1.03 -18.89 -11.15
N GLU A 140 -2.10 -18.14 -11.46
CA GLU A 140 -2.45 -17.75 -12.83
C GLU A 140 -1.34 -16.94 -13.52
N ILE A 141 -0.84 -15.91 -12.85
CA ILE A 141 0.21 -15.03 -13.39
C ILE A 141 1.50 -15.81 -13.69
N PHE A 142 1.88 -16.76 -12.82
CA PHE A 142 3.12 -17.51 -12.99
C PHE A 142 2.97 -18.83 -13.78
N SER A 143 1.74 -19.31 -14.00
CA SER A 143 1.45 -20.51 -14.80
C SER A 143 1.10 -20.20 -16.25
N ALA A 144 0.78 -18.95 -16.59
CA ALA A 144 0.53 -18.49 -17.96
C ALA A 144 1.81 -18.38 -18.84
N LYS A 145 2.78 -19.28 -18.64
CA LYS A 145 4.03 -19.38 -19.40
C LYS A 145 4.09 -20.64 -20.25
#